data_AF-A0A7R9KJ22-F1
#
_entry.id   AF-A0A7R9KJ22-F1
#
_cell.length_a   1.000
_cell.length_b   1.000
_cell.length_c   1.000
_cell.angle_alpha   90.00
_cell.angle_beta   90.00
_cell.angle_gamma   90.00
#
_symmetry.space_group_name_H-M   'P 1'
#
loop_
_entity.id
_entity.type
_entity.pdbx_description
1 polymer ?
#
loop_
_entity_poly.entity_id
_entity_poly.type
_entity_poly.pdbx_seq_one_letter_code
_entity_poly.pdbx_strand_id
1 'polypeptide(L)'
;MYLDIDSGTIQAISGHLNSSRDRNQNSEEDEDSEETPFISLIKSITEDDFNRKSLLKFCEQNSIQSFEEVFNQSLYRDIYRFDYGTYAELFTAIDNNINEKVVLKVIRVVSSDLKSRINGVKFHSIALFKEVHSECQISAALSNLRTGPKFRTNCYPRVYSKYLLDGDIPHYFLKEKAFDGFKPIRNDVFEDYASIPREYANKTITASQVLSVIKQVIIGLAVAEGAVELEHRDLHESNILIQETSEMDIQFIHNSKCYSIESHGLEATIIDTTFSRIKLNDSVFYKDLSSIMTFDEKLTLQDKAYKSMKPMEEIYSKDKYELD
;
A
#
# COMPACT_ATOMS: atom_id res chain seq x y z
N MET A 1 6.74 -4.61 3.21
CA MET A 1 5.34 -4.31 3.60
C MET A 1 5.20 -4.77 5.03
N TYR A 2 4.76 -3.89 5.91
CA TYR A 2 4.81 -4.09 7.35
C TYR A 2 3.38 -3.99 7.87
N LEU A 3 2.93 -5.07 8.47
CA LEU A 3 1.58 -5.23 9.00
C LEU A 3 1.66 -5.03 10.52
N ASP A 4 0.92 -4.06 11.03
CA ASP A 4 0.78 -3.74 12.45
C ASP A 4 -0.57 -4.28 12.95
N ILE A 5 -0.56 -5.23 13.88
CA ILE A 5 -1.66 -5.53 14.81
C ILE A 5 -1.11 -5.92 16.18
N ASP A 6 -1.46 -5.16 17.23
CA ASP A 6 -2.44 -5.63 18.23
C ASP A 6 -2.86 -4.55 19.25
N SER A 7 -2.11 -3.47 19.42
CA SER A 7 -2.39 -2.46 20.47
C SER A 7 -3.38 -1.35 20.06
N GLY A 8 -3.33 -0.89 18.80
CA GLY A 8 -4.15 0.25 18.34
C GLY A 8 -5.66 -0.03 18.30
N THR A 9 -6.08 -1.28 18.07
CA THR A 9 -7.50 -1.67 18.08
C THR A 9 -8.04 -1.70 19.51
N ILE A 10 -7.25 -2.21 20.46
CA ILE A 10 -7.60 -2.27 21.89
C ILE A 10 -7.71 -0.86 22.47
N GLN A 11 -6.79 0.05 22.14
CA GLN A 11 -6.86 1.45 22.59
C GLN A 11 -7.96 2.27 21.91
N ALA A 12 -8.25 2.05 20.62
CA ALA A 12 -9.36 2.73 19.95
C ALA A 12 -10.72 2.35 20.57
N ILE A 13 -10.86 1.11 21.04
CA ILE A 13 -12.06 0.62 21.74
C ILE A 13 -12.07 1.08 23.20
N SER A 14 -10.94 1.01 23.92
CA SER A 14 -10.85 1.48 25.32
C SER A 14 -11.03 2.99 25.44
N GLY A 15 -10.48 3.76 24.49
CA GLY A 15 -10.65 5.22 24.39
C GLY A 15 -12.09 5.65 24.09
N HIS A 16 -12.85 4.85 23.33
CA HIS A 16 -14.29 5.10 23.09
C HIS A 16 -15.18 4.71 24.28
N LEU A 17 -14.80 3.66 25.02
CA LEU A 17 -15.50 3.27 26.24
C LEU A 17 -15.26 4.27 27.39
N ASN A 18 -14.06 4.84 27.46
CA ASN A 18 -13.69 5.84 28.47
C ASN A 18 -14.27 7.24 28.18
N SER A 19 -14.51 7.61 26.91
CA SER A 19 -15.17 8.87 26.57
C SER A 19 -16.68 8.89 26.88
N SER A 20 -17.26 7.72 27.18
CA SER A 20 -18.67 7.58 27.61
C SER A 20 -18.84 7.59 29.14
N ARG A 21 -17.74 7.71 29.91
CA ARG A 21 -17.75 7.85 31.37
C ARG A 21 -17.08 9.16 31.76
N ASP A 22 -17.89 10.20 31.84
CA ASP A 22 -17.42 11.50 32.33
C ASP A 22 -17.23 11.44 33.87
N ARG A 23 -16.04 11.89 34.31
CA ARG A 23 -15.66 12.39 35.65
C ARG A 23 -15.61 11.41 36.83
N ASN A 24 -14.39 11.01 37.23
CA ASN A 24 -13.77 11.50 38.46
C ASN A 24 -12.38 10.88 38.74
N GLN A 25 -11.46 11.78 39.12
CA GLN A 25 -10.30 11.63 40.01
C GLN A 25 -9.05 10.84 39.59
N ASN A 26 -7.96 11.62 39.58
CA ASN A 26 -6.54 11.31 39.78
C ASN A 26 -6.19 9.98 40.48
N SER A 27 -5.28 9.22 39.87
CA SER A 27 -4.04 8.75 40.47
C SER A 27 -3.16 8.08 39.41
N GLU A 28 -1.91 8.52 39.31
CA GLU A 28 -0.83 7.81 38.62
C GLU A 28 -0.51 6.55 39.45
N GLU A 29 -0.93 5.38 38.99
CA GLU A 29 -0.44 4.08 39.47
C GLU A 29 -0.21 3.17 38.26
N ASP A 30 0.90 2.44 38.30
CA ASP A 30 1.38 1.49 37.29
C ASP A 30 0.27 0.50 36.87
N GLU A 31 -0.25 0.63 35.66
CA GLU A 31 -1.15 -0.36 35.05
C GLU A 31 -0.33 -1.55 34.51
N ASP A 32 0.06 -2.47 35.39
CA ASP A 32 0.16 -3.88 35.00
C ASP A 32 -1.24 -4.31 34.54
N SER A 33 -1.47 -4.31 33.23
CA SER A 33 -2.79 -4.49 32.63
C SER A 33 -3.35 -5.88 32.95
N GLU A 34 -4.24 -6.00 33.93
CA GLU A 34 -5.01 -7.22 34.16
C GLU A 34 -5.76 -7.59 32.87
N GLU A 35 -5.48 -8.79 32.34
CA GLU A 35 -6.07 -9.28 31.10
C GLU A 35 -7.57 -9.52 31.29
N THR A 36 -8.39 -8.54 30.91
CA THR A 36 -9.85 -8.66 31.07
C THR A 36 -10.43 -9.72 30.11
N PRO A 37 -11.58 -10.33 30.45
CA PRO A 37 -12.28 -11.27 29.53
C PRO A 37 -12.56 -10.68 28.14
N PHE A 38 -12.71 -9.35 28.07
CA PHE A 38 -12.89 -8.64 26.80
C PHE A 38 -11.61 -8.63 25.96
N ILE A 39 -10.45 -8.35 26.57
CA ILE A 39 -9.15 -8.39 25.89
C ILE A 39 -8.82 -9.80 25.41
N SER A 40 -9.06 -10.81 26.25
CA SER A 40 -8.86 -12.22 25.88
C SER A 40 -9.73 -12.62 24.68
N LEU A 41 -10.99 -12.16 24.62
CA LEU A 41 -11.88 -12.39 23.48
C LEU A 41 -11.37 -11.73 22.19
N ILE A 42 -10.90 -10.47 22.26
CA ILE A 42 -10.33 -9.77 21.12
C ILE A 42 -9.12 -10.54 20.58
N LYS A 43 -8.19 -10.91 21.45
CA LYS A 43 -6.99 -11.69 21.07
C LYS A 43 -7.37 -12.99 20.39
N SER A 44 -8.27 -13.78 20.99
CA SER A 44 -8.72 -15.05 20.41
C SER A 44 -9.34 -14.87 19.02
N ILE A 45 -10.22 -13.89 18.82
CA ILE A 45 -10.84 -13.63 17.51
C ILE A 45 -9.79 -13.20 16.48
N THR A 46 -8.84 -12.35 16.87
CA THR A 46 -7.75 -11.90 16.00
C THR A 46 -6.85 -13.07 15.62
N GLU A 47 -6.44 -13.88 16.60
CA GLU A 47 -5.52 -15.01 16.42
C GLU A 47 -6.09 -16.10 15.53
N ASP A 48 -7.40 -16.32 15.60
CA ASP A 48 -8.10 -17.33 14.81
C ASP A 48 -8.40 -16.94 13.37
N ASP A 49 -8.18 -15.67 12.99
CA ASP A 49 -8.39 -15.20 11.61
C ASP A 49 -7.51 -15.98 10.62
N PHE A 50 -8.15 -16.60 9.62
CA PHE A 50 -7.48 -17.39 8.60
C PHE A 50 -6.46 -16.58 7.78
N ASN A 51 -6.77 -15.32 7.46
CA ASN A 51 -5.90 -14.44 6.68
C ASN A 51 -4.72 -13.96 7.53
N ARG A 52 -4.88 -13.81 8.85
CA ARG A 52 -3.75 -13.60 9.78
C ARG A 52 -2.76 -14.74 9.71
N LYS A 53 -3.24 -15.99 9.87
CA LYS A 53 -2.41 -17.20 9.80
C LYS A 53 -1.71 -17.32 8.43
N SER A 54 -2.43 -16.97 7.36
CA SER A 54 -1.88 -16.95 5.99
C SER A 54 -0.80 -15.87 5.81
N LEU A 55 -1.00 -14.67 6.36
CA LEU A 55 -0.01 -13.59 6.35
C LEU A 55 1.25 -13.96 7.12
N LEU A 56 1.11 -14.55 8.31
CA LEU A 56 2.25 -14.99 9.12
C LEU A 56 3.12 -15.98 8.33
N LYS A 57 2.48 -16.96 7.67
CA LYS A 57 3.15 -17.91 6.78
C LYS A 57 3.80 -17.21 5.57
N PHE A 58 3.11 -16.25 4.96
CA PHE A 58 3.63 -15.49 3.82
C PHE A 58 4.83 -14.60 4.16
N CYS A 59 4.88 -14.09 5.40
CA CYS A 59 6.02 -13.36 5.96
C CYS A 59 7.14 -14.29 6.44
N GLU A 60 6.99 -15.62 6.31
CA GLU A 60 7.97 -16.62 6.76
C GLU A 60 8.24 -16.56 8.28
N GLN A 61 7.22 -16.17 9.05
CA GLN A 61 7.30 -16.04 10.51
C GLN A 61 6.65 -17.25 11.19
N ASN A 62 7.26 -17.75 12.27
CA ASN A 62 6.67 -18.80 13.11
C ASN A 62 5.73 -18.24 14.18
N SER A 63 5.95 -16.99 14.57
CA SER A 63 5.17 -16.24 15.55
C SER A 63 5.18 -14.76 15.16
N ILE A 64 4.20 -14.00 15.64
CA ILE A 64 4.26 -12.55 15.52
C ILE A 64 5.50 -12.04 16.25
N GLN A 65 6.13 -11.01 15.70
CA GLN A 65 7.29 -10.35 16.28
C GLN A 65 6.90 -8.97 16.79
N SER A 66 7.60 -8.45 17.80
CA SER A 66 7.35 -7.09 18.25
C SER A 66 7.88 -6.09 17.22
N PHE A 67 7.14 -4.99 17.04
CA PHE A 67 7.57 -3.87 16.19
C PHE A 67 8.96 -3.37 16.60
N GLU A 68 9.23 -3.24 17.90
CA GLU A 68 10.50 -2.75 18.42
C GLU A 68 11.66 -3.71 18.15
N GLU A 69 11.42 -5.02 18.18
CA GLU A 69 12.43 -6.03 17.89
C GLU A 69 12.90 -5.93 16.43
N VAL A 70 11.95 -5.84 15.51
CA VAL A 70 12.22 -5.77 14.06
C VAL A 70 12.82 -4.42 13.67
N PHE A 71 12.33 -3.33 14.25
CA PHE A 71 12.71 -1.96 13.87
C PHE A 71 13.56 -1.21 14.89
N ASN A 72 14.37 -1.91 15.67
CA ASN A 72 15.26 -1.27 16.62
C ASN A 72 16.30 -0.35 15.93
N GLN A 73 16.77 0.65 16.68
CA GLN A 73 17.67 1.70 16.17
C GLN A 73 19.07 1.18 15.74
N SER A 74 19.43 -0.05 16.11
CA SER A 74 20.67 -0.67 15.65
C SER A 74 20.55 -1.25 14.23
N LEU A 75 19.35 -1.64 13.81
CA LEU A 75 19.06 -2.16 12.47
C LEU A 75 18.60 -1.06 11.51
N TYR A 76 17.81 -0.11 12.00
CA TYR A 76 17.26 0.97 11.19
C TYR A 76 17.55 2.32 11.82
N ARG A 77 18.01 3.29 11.01
CA ARG A 77 18.24 4.68 11.45
C ARG A 77 17.54 5.67 10.53
N ASP A 78 17.53 6.93 10.93
CA ASP A 78 17.00 8.03 10.12
C ASP A 78 15.57 7.75 9.62
N ILE A 79 14.73 7.26 10.54
CA ILE A 79 13.33 6.92 10.28
C ILE A 79 12.49 8.19 10.34
N TYR A 80 11.82 8.50 9.23
CA TYR A 80 10.94 9.65 9.11
C TYR A 80 9.68 9.30 8.34
N ARG A 81 8.52 9.68 8.87
CA ARG A 81 7.26 9.63 8.12
C ARG A 81 7.27 10.69 7.02
N PHE A 82 6.85 10.32 5.82
CA PHE A 82 6.84 11.25 4.68
C PHE A 82 5.49 11.35 3.97
N ASP A 83 4.58 10.39 4.16
CA ASP A 83 3.26 10.41 3.53
C ASP A 83 2.25 9.54 4.30
N TYR A 84 0.97 9.74 3.98
CA TYR A 84 -0.17 8.96 4.44
C TYR A 84 -0.96 8.45 3.23
N GLY A 85 -1.16 7.13 3.17
CA GLY A 85 -2.13 6.49 2.28
C GLY A 85 -3.48 6.31 2.96
N THR A 86 -4.46 5.78 2.22
CA THR A 86 -5.83 5.53 2.72
C THR A 86 -5.88 4.69 4.00
N TYR A 87 -4.96 3.73 4.15
CA TYR A 87 -4.85 2.87 5.33
C TYR A 87 -3.40 2.55 5.70
N ALA A 88 -2.43 3.28 5.14
CA ALA A 88 -1.02 3.01 5.32
C ALA A 88 -0.27 4.26 5.72
N GLU A 89 0.68 4.13 6.64
CA GLU A 89 1.67 5.17 6.94
C GLU A 89 2.98 4.84 6.22
N LEU A 90 3.56 5.82 5.52
CA LEU A 90 4.79 5.64 4.76
C LEU A 90 5.97 6.34 5.45
N PHE A 91 7.01 5.57 5.71
CA PHE A 91 8.25 6.04 6.32
C PHE A 91 9.43 5.81 5.39
N THR A 92 10.40 6.70 5.43
CA THR A 92 11.75 6.40 4.93
C THR A 92 12.61 5.97 6.10
N ALA A 93 13.55 5.07 5.86
CA ALA A 93 14.56 4.66 6.83
C ALA A 93 15.86 4.32 6.10
N ILE A 94 16.98 4.28 6.81
CA ILE A 94 18.21 3.65 6.34
C ILE A 94 18.29 2.27 6.99
N ASP A 95 18.35 1.22 6.17
CA ASP A 95 18.63 -0.14 6.64
C ASP A 95 20.14 -0.28 6.82
N ASN A 96 20.60 -0.48 8.06
CA ASN A 96 22.02 -0.54 8.39
C ASN A 96 22.73 -1.77 7.81
N ASN A 97 22.00 -2.85 7.48
CA ASN A 97 22.60 -4.08 6.95
C ASN A 97 23.08 -3.90 5.50
N ILE A 98 22.30 -3.16 4.71
CA ILE A 98 22.61 -2.87 3.30
C ILE A 98 23.12 -1.44 3.09
N ASN A 99 23.01 -0.59 4.11
CA ASN A 99 23.36 0.82 4.08
C ASN A 99 22.65 1.59 2.94
N GLU A 100 21.38 1.28 2.73
CA GLU A 100 20.54 1.88 1.69
C GLU A 100 19.28 2.52 2.27
N LYS A 101 18.77 3.53 1.58
CA LYS A 101 17.49 4.16 1.92
C LYS A 101 16.35 3.24 1.47
N VAL A 102 15.45 2.92 2.39
CA VAL A 102 14.28 2.07 2.17
C VAL A 102 12.99 2.81 2.47
N VAL A 103 11.89 2.32 1.90
CA VAL A 103 10.53 2.77 2.22
C VAL A 103 9.83 1.70 3.04
N LEU A 104 9.29 2.11 4.19
CA LEU A 104 8.47 1.29 5.07
C LEU A 104 7.01 1.66 4.84
N LYS A 105 6.22 0.73 4.31
CA LYS A 105 4.75 0.83 4.25
C LYS A 105 4.18 0.09 5.45
N VAL A 106 3.69 0.81 6.44
CA VAL A 106 3.08 0.28 7.67
C VAL A 106 1.57 0.34 7.52
N ILE A 107 0.90 -0.80 7.70
CA ILE A 107 -0.55 -0.92 7.55
C ILE A 107 -1.12 -1.53 8.82
N ARG A 108 -2.04 -0.81 9.46
CA ARG A 108 -2.82 -1.36 10.58
C ARG A 108 -3.86 -2.32 10.05
N VAL A 109 -3.96 -3.48 10.69
CA VAL A 109 -4.89 -4.53 10.27
C VAL A 109 -5.87 -4.94 11.36
N VAL A 110 -6.98 -5.54 10.95
CA VAL A 110 -8.01 -6.08 11.85
C VAL A 110 -8.66 -7.32 11.25
N SER A 111 -9.14 -8.23 12.10
CA SER A 111 -9.92 -9.38 11.63
C SER A 111 -11.31 -8.97 11.15
N SER A 112 -11.81 -9.73 10.19
CA SER A 112 -13.15 -9.45 9.61
C SER A 112 -14.23 -9.66 10.67
N ASP A 113 -14.07 -10.70 11.48
CA ASP A 113 -14.98 -11.05 12.58
C ASP A 113 -15.00 -9.95 13.65
N LEU A 114 -13.83 -9.43 14.05
CA LEU A 114 -13.77 -8.36 15.04
C LEU A 114 -14.40 -7.08 14.50
N LYS A 115 -14.09 -6.70 13.26
CA LYS A 115 -14.69 -5.53 12.60
C LYS A 115 -16.22 -5.63 12.54
N SER A 116 -16.77 -6.82 12.26
CA SER A 116 -18.22 -7.06 12.22
C SER A 116 -18.90 -7.01 13.58
N ARG A 117 -18.18 -7.39 14.65
CA ARG A 117 -18.70 -7.43 16.03
C ARG A 117 -18.70 -6.05 16.69
N ILE A 118 -17.79 -5.18 16.28
CA ILE A 118 -17.70 -3.80 16.77
C ILE A 118 -18.45 -2.86 15.82
N ASN A 119 -19.72 -3.18 15.57
CA ASN A 119 -20.60 -2.32 14.79
C ASN A 119 -20.74 -0.94 15.47
N GLY A 120 -20.50 0.12 14.70
CA GLY A 120 -20.60 1.51 15.17
C GLY A 120 -19.26 2.20 15.45
N VAL A 121 -18.15 1.47 15.54
CA VAL A 121 -16.81 2.07 15.60
C VAL A 121 -16.28 2.28 14.17
N LYS A 122 -16.05 3.54 13.80
CA LYS A 122 -15.38 3.87 12.54
C LYS A 122 -13.88 3.65 12.69
N PHE A 123 -13.41 2.52 12.19
CA PHE A 123 -11.98 2.29 12.00
C PHE A 123 -11.48 3.18 10.86
N HIS A 124 -10.86 4.31 11.20
CA HIS A 124 -10.14 5.13 10.22
C HIS A 124 -8.76 4.50 10.00
N SER A 125 -8.33 4.40 8.75
CA SER A 125 -6.98 3.96 8.37
C SER A 125 -6.58 2.56 8.84
N ILE A 126 -7.53 1.62 8.92
CA ILE A 126 -7.29 0.21 9.26
C ILE A 126 -7.86 -0.67 8.15
N ALA A 127 -7.05 -1.62 7.68
CA ALA A 127 -7.42 -2.58 6.65
C ALA A 127 -7.80 -3.94 7.26
N LEU A 128 -8.51 -4.78 6.50
CA LEU A 128 -8.74 -6.17 6.88
C LEU A 128 -7.49 -7.00 6.58
N PHE A 129 -7.23 -8.04 7.39
CA PHE A 129 -6.18 -9.02 7.07
C PHE A 129 -6.29 -9.57 5.64
N LYS A 130 -7.50 -9.85 5.16
CA LYS A 130 -7.74 -10.33 3.79
C LYS A 130 -7.26 -9.33 2.72
N GLU A 131 -7.49 -8.04 2.93
CA GLU A 131 -7.11 -6.98 2.00
C GLU A 131 -5.59 -6.88 1.94
N VAL A 132 -4.92 -6.83 3.09
CA VAL A 132 -3.47 -6.69 3.11
C VAL A 132 -2.75 -7.98 2.74
N HIS A 133 -3.32 -9.15 3.01
CA HIS A 133 -2.83 -10.41 2.46
C HIS A 133 -2.80 -10.36 0.93
N SER A 134 -3.88 -9.86 0.30
CA SER A 134 -3.94 -9.72 -1.15
C SER A 134 -2.90 -8.72 -1.67
N GLU A 135 -2.78 -7.54 -1.04
CA GLU A 135 -1.78 -6.53 -1.42
C GLU A 135 -0.34 -7.05 -1.27
N CYS A 136 -0.06 -7.79 -0.19
CA CYS A 136 1.20 -8.49 0.05
C CYS A 136 1.56 -9.44 -1.09
N GLN A 137 0.61 -10.30 -1.47
CA GLN A 137 0.78 -11.27 -2.55
C GLN A 137 1.04 -10.57 -3.88
N ILE A 138 0.29 -9.50 -4.17
CA ILE A 138 0.47 -8.70 -5.39
C ILE A 138 1.85 -8.05 -5.42
N SER A 139 2.22 -7.33 -4.37
CA SER A 139 3.52 -6.65 -4.27
C SER A 139 4.70 -7.61 -4.41
N ALA A 140 4.63 -8.80 -3.81
CA ALA A 140 5.68 -9.81 -3.95
C ALA A 140 5.73 -10.40 -5.36
N ALA A 141 4.58 -10.71 -5.97
CA ALA A 141 4.52 -11.22 -7.33
C ALA A 141 5.15 -10.24 -8.33
N LEU A 142 4.82 -8.95 -8.21
CA LEU A 142 5.37 -7.91 -9.08
C LEU A 142 6.86 -7.66 -8.82
N SER A 143 7.30 -7.69 -7.56
CA SER A 143 8.73 -7.62 -7.21
C SER A 143 9.53 -8.77 -7.82
N ASN A 144 8.94 -9.96 -7.93
CA ASN A 144 9.61 -11.13 -8.53
C ASN A 144 9.78 -11.03 -10.06
N LEU A 145 9.08 -10.11 -10.73
CA LEU A 145 9.28 -9.85 -12.16
C LEU A 145 10.64 -9.22 -12.46
N ARG A 146 11.44 -8.84 -11.47
CA ARG A 146 12.78 -8.26 -11.71
C ARG A 146 13.80 -9.29 -12.21
N THR A 147 13.55 -10.59 -12.02
CA THR A 147 14.52 -11.67 -12.33
C THR A 147 13.97 -12.80 -13.21
N GLY A 148 12.72 -12.70 -13.69
CA GLY A 148 12.09 -13.78 -14.45
C GLY A 148 12.69 -14.01 -15.85
N PRO A 149 12.83 -15.27 -16.31
CA PRO A 149 13.41 -15.57 -17.63
C PRO A 149 12.42 -15.41 -18.79
N LYS A 150 11.11 -15.54 -18.52
CA LYS A 150 10.04 -15.40 -19.51
C LYS A 150 9.38 -14.02 -19.48
N PHE A 151 9.26 -13.46 -18.28
CA PHE A 151 8.69 -12.15 -18.02
C PHE A 151 9.63 -11.40 -17.09
N ARG A 152 10.12 -10.23 -17.52
CA ARG A 152 11.06 -9.42 -16.76
C ARG A 152 10.83 -7.93 -16.91
N THR A 153 10.74 -7.22 -15.80
CA THR A 153 10.63 -5.76 -15.74
C THR A 153 11.14 -5.22 -14.40
N ASN A 154 11.70 -4.01 -14.41
CA ASN A 154 12.09 -3.27 -13.20
C ASN A 154 11.05 -2.23 -12.77
N CYS A 155 9.94 -2.11 -13.50
CA CYS A 155 8.91 -1.08 -13.26
C CYS A 155 8.08 -1.27 -11.99
N TYR A 156 8.38 -2.23 -11.11
CA TYR A 156 7.67 -2.41 -9.85
C TYR A 156 8.64 -2.40 -8.67
N PRO A 157 8.24 -1.84 -7.51
CA PRO A 157 9.08 -1.81 -6.32
C PRO A 157 9.62 -3.17 -5.94
N ARG A 158 10.88 -3.19 -5.52
CA ARG A 158 11.45 -4.37 -4.89
C ARG A 158 10.92 -4.48 -3.46
N VAL A 159 10.37 -5.65 -3.12
CA VAL A 159 10.04 -6.00 -1.74
C VAL A 159 11.27 -6.66 -1.12
N TYR A 160 11.89 -5.98 -0.16
CA TYR A 160 13.04 -6.53 0.59
C TYR A 160 12.58 -7.49 1.67
N SER A 161 11.67 -7.04 2.53
CA SER A 161 11.21 -7.78 3.69
C SER A 161 9.73 -7.55 3.98
N LYS A 162 9.14 -8.50 4.71
CA LYS A 162 7.71 -8.59 5.00
C LYS A 162 7.56 -9.08 6.44
N TYR A 163 6.75 -8.38 7.23
CA TYR A 163 6.56 -8.74 8.64
C TYR A 163 5.12 -8.49 9.04
N LEU A 164 4.58 -9.41 9.84
CA LEU A 164 3.45 -9.22 10.70
C LEU A 164 3.95 -8.95 12.12
N LEU A 165 3.57 -7.80 12.67
CA LEU A 165 4.10 -7.22 13.89
C LEU A 165 3.01 -7.00 14.92
N ASP A 166 3.39 -7.10 16.19
CA ASP A 166 2.62 -6.70 17.37
C ASP A 166 3.21 -5.41 17.98
N GLY A 167 2.34 -4.61 18.58
CA GLY A 167 2.67 -3.37 19.28
C GLY A 167 2.49 -2.09 18.46
N ASP A 168 2.47 -0.96 19.17
CA ASP A 168 2.29 0.35 18.56
C ASP A 168 3.52 0.78 17.76
N ILE A 169 3.29 1.63 16.76
CA ILE A 169 4.37 2.33 16.07
C ILE A 169 5.21 3.10 17.11
N PRO A 170 6.50 2.76 17.29
CA PRO A 170 7.31 3.34 18.36
C PRO A 170 7.43 4.85 18.24
N HIS A 171 7.52 5.56 19.37
CA HIS A 171 7.58 7.03 19.36
C HIS A 171 8.72 7.62 18.51
N TYR A 172 9.83 6.90 18.31
CA TYR A 172 10.92 7.37 17.46
C TYR A 172 10.62 7.35 15.95
N PHE A 173 9.55 6.66 15.49
CA PHE A 173 8.99 6.79 14.14
C PHE A 173 8.24 8.10 13.95
N LEU A 174 7.79 8.72 15.05
CA LEU A 174 7.01 9.97 15.03
C LEU A 174 7.90 11.21 14.93
N LYS A 175 9.21 11.05 14.72
CA LYS A 175 10.09 12.17 14.37
C LYS A 175 9.67 12.69 13.00
N GLU A 176 8.92 13.77 12.99
CA GLU A 176 8.67 14.54 11.78
C GLU A 176 9.92 15.33 11.47
N LYS A 177 10.55 15.06 10.33
CA LYS A 177 11.65 15.91 9.88
C LYS A 177 11.04 17.27 9.55
N ALA A 178 11.56 18.36 10.14
CA ALA A 178 11.34 19.69 9.60
C ALA A 178 11.67 19.63 8.11
N PHE A 179 10.72 20.04 7.28
CA PHE A 179 10.66 19.77 5.84
C PHE A 179 11.95 20.16 5.11
N ASP A 180 12.87 19.20 4.91
CA ASP A 180 14.20 19.42 4.34
C ASP A 180 14.28 18.83 2.93
N GLY A 181 13.35 19.25 2.06
CA GLY A 181 13.49 19.13 0.62
C GLY A 181 13.11 17.81 -0.06
N PHE A 182 12.41 16.88 0.63
CA PHE A 182 12.00 15.61 0.02
C PHE A 182 10.52 15.31 0.24
N LYS A 183 9.65 16.00 -0.53
CA LYS A 183 8.37 15.39 -0.93
C LYS A 183 8.68 14.31 -1.96
N PRO A 184 8.13 13.08 -1.84
CA PRO A 184 7.90 12.28 -3.03
C PRO A 184 7.06 13.15 -3.94
N ILE A 185 7.61 13.52 -5.09
CA ILE A 185 6.89 14.35 -6.02
C ILE A 185 5.79 13.46 -6.58
N ARG A 186 4.55 13.73 -6.17
CA ARG A 186 3.37 13.35 -6.94
C ARG A 186 3.40 14.27 -8.15
N ASN A 187 4.17 13.89 -9.16
CA ASN A 187 4.23 14.63 -10.41
C ASN A 187 2.89 14.44 -11.08
N ASP A 188 2.13 15.52 -11.13
CA ASP A 188 1.04 15.64 -12.09
C ASP A 188 1.67 15.83 -13.47
N VAL A 189 2.07 14.72 -14.10
CA VAL A 189 2.72 14.74 -15.42
C VAL A 189 1.73 15.21 -16.49
N PHE A 190 0.43 15.28 -16.18
CA PHE A 190 -0.63 15.43 -17.17
C PHE A 190 -1.67 16.54 -16.91
N GLU A 191 -1.69 17.26 -15.78
CA GLU A 191 -2.57 18.44 -15.57
C GLU A 191 -2.09 19.74 -16.26
N ASP A 192 -1.38 19.65 -17.40
CA ASP A 192 -1.03 20.76 -18.29
C ASP A 192 -0.08 21.83 -17.73
N TYR A 193 1.15 21.92 -18.23
CA TYR A 193 1.93 23.14 -18.53
C TYR A 193 1.86 24.40 -17.62
N ALA A 194 1.41 24.32 -16.38
CA ALA A 194 1.27 25.44 -15.47
C ALA A 194 1.10 24.92 -14.03
N SER A 195 2.11 25.20 -13.21
CA SER A 195 2.06 25.24 -11.72
C SER A 195 2.67 24.03 -11.00
N ILE A 196 4.01 24.01 -10.96
CA ILE A 196 4.86 23.05 -10.24
C ILE A 196 5.08 23.50 -8.77
N PRO A 197 4.97 22.60 -7.76
CA PRO A 197 5.52 22.83 -6.42
C PRO A 197 7.07 22.75 -6.40
N ARG A 198 7.66 23.94 -6.54
CA ARG A 198 8.98 24.52 -6.17
C ARG A 198 10.24 23.72 -5.73
N GLU A 199 10.28 22.40 -5.70
CA GLU A 199 11.51 21.66 -5.31
C GLU A 199 12.14 20.88 -6.47
N TYR A 200 11.40 20.71 -7.58
CA TYR A 200 11.90 20.25 -8.89
C TYR A 200 11.50 21.19 -10.05
N ALA A 201 11.02 22.39 -9.74
CA ALA A 201 10.61 23.42 -10.70
C ALA A 201 11.72 23.95 -11.64
N ASN A 202 12.93 23.37 -11.59
CA ASN A 202 14.07 23.76 -12.42
C ASN A 202 14.44 22.73 -13.50
N LYS A 203 13.74 21.61 -13.66
CA LYS A 203 13.96 20.66 -14.76
C LYS A 203 12.70 20.45 -15.58
N THR A 204 12.67 21.08 -16.76
CA THR A 204 11.69 20.78 -17.80
C THR A 204 11.90 19.35 -18.29
N ILE A 205 10.91 18.48 -18.13
CA ILE A 205 10.92 17.14 -18.77
C ILE A 205 10.69 17.34 -20.27
N THR A 206 11.53 16.73 -21.10
CA THR A 206 11.40 16.80 -22.56
C THR A 206 10.31 15.86 -23.09
N ALA A 207 9.77 16.14 -24.27
CA ALA A 207 8.80 15.24 -24.92
C ALA A 207 9.37 13.82 -25.12
N SER A 208 10.67 13.68 -25.42
CA SER A 208 11.34 12.38 -25.55
C SER A 208 11.37 11.62 -24.23
N GLN A 209 11.63 12.32 -23.12
CA GLN A 209 11.58 11.74 -21.77
C GLN A 209 10.17 11.27 -21.39
N VAL A 210 9.15 12.09 -21.64
CA VAL A 210 7.75 11.70 -21.42
C VAL A 210 7.40 10.46 -22.24
N LEU A 211 7.76 10.44 -23.53
CA LEU A 211 7.52 9.30 -24.40
C LEU A 211 8.24 8.03 -23.92
N SER A 212 9.47 8.15 -23.40
CA SER A 212 10.18 7.03 -22.80
C SER A 212 9.46 6.49 -21.57
N VAL A 213 9.09 7.36 -20.63
CA VAL A 213 8.34 6.97 -19.41
C VAL A 213 7.05 6.24 -19.77
N ILE A 214 6.28 6.77 -20.73
CA ILE A 214 5.04 6.12 -21.20
C ILE A 214 5.34 4.73 -21.79
N LYS A 215 6.37 4.60 -22.62
CA LYS A 215 6.77 3.30 -23.19
C LYS A 215 7.18 2.31 -22.10
N GLN A 216 7.94 2.74 -21.10
CA GLN A 216 8.35 1.92 -19.95
C GLN A 216 7.13 1.43 -19.16
N VAL A 217 6.16 2.31 -18.87
CA VAL A 217 4.91 1.94 -18.19
C VAL A 217 4.11 0.93 -19.00
N ILE A 218 3.92 1.16 -20.30
CA ILE A 218 3.16 0.26 -21.19
C ILE A 218 3.78 -1.14 -21.20
N ILE A 219 5.09 -1.25 -21.42
CA ILE A 219 5.74 -2.56 -21.46
C ILE A 219 5.83 -3.19 -20.07
N GLY A 220 5.99 -2.40 -19.00
CA GLY A 220 5.94 -2.86 -17.62
C GLY A 220 4.61 -3.54 -17.28
N LEU A 221 3.49 -2.91 -17.67
CA LEU A 221 2.15 -3.48 -17.55
C LEU A 221 2.01 -4.75 -18.39
N ALA A 222 2.41 -4.73 -19.66
CA ALA A 222 2.32 -5.91 -20.53
C ALA A 222 3.10 -7.12 -19.98
N VAL A 223 4.28 -6.88 -19.38
CA VAL A 223 5.05 -7.92 -18.69
C VAL A 223 4.29 -8.51 -17.51
N ALA A 224 3.68 -7.67 -16.66
CA ALA A 224 2.93 -8.13 -15.50
C ALA A 224 1.58 -8.80 -15.89
N GLU A 225 0.88 -8.29 -16.90
CA GLU A 225 -0.30 -8.90 -17.50
C GLU A 225 0.01 -10.31 -18.01
N GLY A 226 1.09 -10.46 -18.78
CA GLY A 226 1.50 -11.76 -19.31
C GLY A 226 1.96 -12.74 -18.23
N ALA A 227 2.52 -12.25 -17.12
CA ALA A 227 3.05 -13.09 -16.05
C ALA A 227 2.00 -13.52 -15.02
N VAL A 228 1.15 -12.59 -14.59
CA VAL A 228 0.25 -12.77 -13.44
C VAL A 228 -1.14 -12.21 -13.67
N GLU A 229 -1.53 -11.95 -14.93
CA GLU A 229 -2.83 -11.35 -15.28
C GLU A 229 -3.12 -10.08 -14.45
N LEU A 230 -2.11 -9.20 -14.34
CA LEU A 230 -2.22 -7.96 -13.59
C LEU A 230 -3.31 -7.05 -14.18
N GLU A 231 -4.14 -6.52 -13.29
CA GLU A 231 -4.92 -5.32 -13.52
C GLU A 231 -4.55 -4.33 -12.41
N HIS A 232 -3.95 -3.18 -12.74
CA HIS A 232 -3.53 -2.20 -11.71
C HIS A 232 -4.74 -1.59 -10.98
N ARG A 233 -5.80 -1.29 -11.76
CA ARG A 233 -7.10 -0.72 -11.33
C ARG A 233 -7.07 0.67 -10.69
N ASP A 234 -5.89 1.24 -10.49
CA ASP A 234 -5.74 2.62 -9.98
C ASP A 234 -4.49 3.32 -10.51
N LEU A 235 -4.22 3.21 -11.82
CA LEU A 235 -3.01 3.80 -12.41
C LEU A 235 -3.27 5.24 -12.86
N HIS A 236 -3.14 6.17 -11.91
CA HIS A 236 -3.02 7.60 -12.19
C HIS A 236 -1.56 8.05 -12.11
N GLU A 237 -1.28 9.27 -12.53
CA GLU A 237 0.07 9.84 -12.63
C GLU A 237 0.83 9.85 -11.30
N SER A 238 0.16 10.07 -10.17
CA SER A 238 0.84 9.99 -8.88
C SER A 238 1.26 8.57 -8.46
N ASN A 239 0.79 7.53 -9.17
CA ASN A 239 1.23 6.14 -9.00
C ASN A 239 2.34 5.76 -9.99
N ILE A 240 2.93 6.74 -10.69
CA ILE A 240 4.10 6.59 -11.54
C ILE A 240 5.23 7.45 -10.96
N LEU A 241 6.18 6.79 -10.28
CA LEU A 241 7.40 7.44 -9.84
C LEU A 241 8.41 7.49 -10.98
N ILE A 242 9.15 8.60 -11.04
CA ILE A 242 10.21 8.81 -12.02
C ILE A 242 11.50 9.12 -11.27
N GLN A 243 12.57 8.41 -11.61
CA GLN A 243 13.91 8.65 -11.06
C GLN A 243 14.93 8.86 -12.18
N GLU A 244 15.98 9.63 -11.89
CA GLU A 244 17.12 9.75 -12.81
C GLU A 244 17.89 8.43 -12.86
N THR A 245 18.38 8.08 -14.06
CA THR A 245 19.19 6.88 -14.28
C THR A 245 20.34 7.18 -15.22
N SER A 246 21.49 6.55 -14.96
CA SER A 246 22.64 6.56 -15.86
C SER A 246 22.54 5.51 -16.97
N GLU A 247 21.59 4.59 -16.88
CA GLU A 247 21.38 3.54 -17.88
C GLU A 247 20.81 4.16 -19.15
N MET A 248 21.47 3.93 -20.30
CA MET A 248 21.01 4.44 -21.60
C MET A 248 19.71 3.78 -22.05
N ASP A 249 19.54 2.49 -21.71
CA ASP A 249 18.45 1.63 -22.13
C ASP A 249 17.89 0.85 -20.95
N ILE A 250 16.57 0.79 -20.83
CA ILE A 250 15.87 -0.06 -19.87
C ILE A 250 15.43 -1.36 -20.56
N GLN A 251 15.81 -2.49 -19.97
CA GLN A 251 15.59 -3.82 -20.54
C GLN A 251 14.33 -4.50 -19.98
N PHE A 252 13.57 -5.11 -20.88
CA PHE A 252 12.37 -5.88 -20.56
C PHE A 252 12.39 -7.24 -21.23
N ILE A 253 11.72 -8.23 -20.65
CA ILE A 253 11.45 -9.52 -21.29
C ILE A 253 9.95 -9.76 -21.25
N HIS A 254 9.33 -10.02 -22.40
CA HIS A 254 7.93 -10.44 -22.48
C HIS A 254 7.82 -11.68 -23.37
N ASN A 255 7.30 -12.78 -22.82
CA ASN A 255 7.28 -14.10 -23.48
C ASN A 255 8.65 -14.51 -24.06
N SER A 256 9.71 -14.37 -23.24
CA SER A 256 11.09 -14.70 -23.60
C SER A 256 11.69 -13.87 -24.75
N LYS A 257 11.00 -12.82 -25.20
CA LYS A 257 11.56 -11.83 -26.14
C LYS A 257 12.08 -10.64 -25.38
N CYS A 258 13.29 -10.19 -25.72
CA CYS A 258 13.90 -9.01 -25.13
C CYS A 258 13.43 -7.75 -25.85
N TYR A 259 13.15 -6.71 -25.07
CA TYR A 259 12.82 -5.36 -25.55
C TYR A 259 13.70 -4.35 -24.82
N SER A 260 14.10 -3.29 -25.53
CA SER A 260 14.95 -2.22 -25.02
C SER A 260 14.24 -0.89 -25.26
N ILE A 261 14.14 -0.05 -24.24
CA ILE A 261 13.60 1.30 -24.34
C ILE A 261 14.69 2.28 -23.92
N GLU A 262 15.06 3.21 -24.81
CA GLU A 262 15.98 4.30 -24.48
C GLU A 262 15.40 5.11 -23.31
N SER A 263 16.16 5.24 -22.22
CA SER A 263 15.68 5.84 -20.96
C SER A 263 15.50 7.36 -21.06
N HIS A 264 16.26 8.02 -21.94
CA HIS A 264 16.48 9.46 -21.93
C HIS A 264 16.81 10.01 -20.52
N GLY A 265 17.56 9.21 -19.76
CA GLY A 265 18.01 9.52 -18.41
C GLY A 265 16.95 9.34 -17.32
N LEU A 266 15.78 8.76 -17.62
CA LEU A 266 14.70 8.52 -16.66
C LEU A 266 14.25 7.05 -16.61
N GLU A 267 13.97 6.57 -15.41
CA GLU A 267 13.38 5.25 -15.16
C GLU A 267 12.03 5.41 -14.44
N ALA A 268 11.02 4.68 -14.92
CA ALA A 268 9.65 4.71 -14.38
C ALA A 268 9.37 3.51 -13.45
N THR A 269 8.73 3.79 -12.31
CA THR A 269 8.26 2.77 -11.36
C THR A 269 6.77 2.96 -11.09
N ILE A 270 5.99 1.92 -11.37
CA ILE A 270 4.56 1.81 -11.06
C ILE A 270 4.41 1.38 -9.60
N ILE A 271 3.71 2.19 -8.81
CA ILE A 271 3.51 1.97 -7.38
C ILE A 271 2.03 1.84 -7.02
N ASP A 272 1.79 1.52 -5.75
CA ASP A 272 0.49 1.42 -5.13
C ASP A 272 -0.44 0.34 -5.73
N THR A 273 -0.31 -0.87 -5.20
CA THR A 273 -1.07 -2.04 -5.64
C THR A 273 -2.34 -2.28 -4.81
N THR A 274 -2.77 -1.27 -4.05
CA THR A 274 -3.90 -1.31 -3.12
C THR A 274 -5.19 -1.84 -3.76
N PHE A 275 -5.49 -1.43 -4.99
CA PHE A 275 -6.69 -1.86 -5.73
C PHE A 275 -6.40 -2.87 -6.83
N SER A 276 -5.14 -3.28 -6.98
CA SER A 276 -4.76 -4.19 -8.05
C SER A 276 -5.37 -5.57 -7.90
N ARG A 277 -5.42 -6.29 -9.02
CA ARG A 277 -5.81 -7.70 -9.10
C ARG A 277 -4.74 -8.47 -9.85
N ILE A 278 -4.43 -9.66 -9.36
CA ILE A 278 -3.60 -10.65 -10.09
C ILE A 278 -4.21 -12.04 -9.98
N LYS A 279 -3.73 -12.95 -10.82
CA LYS A 279 -3.94 -14.38 -10.69
C LYS A 279 -2.60 -15.09 -10.55
N LEU A 280 -2.46 -15.88 -9.51
CA LEU A 280 -1.32 -16.77 -9.27
C LEU A 280 -1.83 -18.20 -9.20
N ASN A 281 -1.43 -19.02 -10.18
CA ASN A 281 -1.98 -20.37 -10.35
C ASN A 281 -3.51 -20.32 -10.43
N ASP A 282 -4.20 -21.03 -9.53
CA ASP A 282 -5.66 -21.07 -9.46
C ASP A 282 -6.27 -20.04 -8.48
N SER A 283 -5.42 -19.21 -7.86
CA SER A 283 -5.84 -18.21 -6.87
C SER A 283 -5.88 -16.80 -7.47
N VAL A 284 -6.92 -16.04 -7.14
CA VAL A 284 -7.06 -14.63 -7.52
C VAL A 284 -6.93 -13.76 -6.27
N PHE A 285 -6.05 -12.77 -6.33
CA PHE A 285 -5.82 -11.81 -5.25
C PHE A 285 -6.26 -10.43 -5.70
N TYR A 286 -7.13 -9.79 -4.93
CA TYR A 286 -7.66 -8.46 -5.23
C TYR A 286 -8.30 -7.84 -3.99
N LYS A 287 -8.46 -6.51 -4.01
CA LYS A 287 -9.34 -5.80 -3.09
C LYS A 287 -10.72 -5.63 -3.71
N ASP A 288 -11.76 -5.99 -2.96
CA ASP A 288 -13.14 -5.75 -3.37
C ASP A 288 -13.45 -4.25 -3.27
N LEU A 289 -13.83 -3.65 -4.40
CA LEU A 289 -14.10 -2.21 -4.52
C LEU A 289 -15.58 -1.87 -4.43
N SER A 290 -16.46 -2.85 -4.25
CA SER A 290 -17.92 -2.67 -4.25
C SER A 290 -18.40 -1.59 -3.28
N SER A 291 -17.72 -1.43 -2.13
CA SER A 291 -18.06 -0.43 -1.10
C SER A 291 -17.40 0.95 -1.29
N ILE A 292 -16.43 1.09 -2.20
CA ILE A 292 -15.64 2.34 -2.39
C ILE A 292 -16.20 3.18 -3.54
N MET A 293 -16.97 2.56 -4.44
CA MET A 293 -17.50 3.21 -5.65
C MET A 293 -18.84 3.93 -5.44
N THR A 294 -18.95 4.75 -4.38
CA THR A 294 -20.05 5.71 -4.20
C THR A 294 -19.57 7.07 -4.67
N PHE A 295 -20.01 7.49 -5.85
CA PHE A 295 -19.53 8.74 -6.47
C PHE A 295 -20.56 9.85 -6.31
N ASP A 296 -20.07 11.06 -5.98
CA ASP A 296 -20.86 12.29 -6.01
C ASP A 296 -21.21 12.73 -7.45
N GLU A 297 -22.05 13.75 -7.59
CA GLU A 297 -22.57 14.24 -8.88
C GLU A 297 -21.49 14.76 -9.83
N LYS A 298 -20.32 15.19 -9.31
CA LYS A 298 -19.20 15.70 -10.12
C LYS A 298 -18.04 14.71 -10.18
N LEU A 299 -17.98 13.96 -11.28
CA LEU A 299 -16.98 12.92 -11.52
C LEU A 299 -15.70 13.48 -12.11
N THR A 300 -14.56 13.17 -11.48
CA THR A 300 -13.22 13.30 -12.06
C THR A 300 -13.00 12.28 -13.19
N LEU A 301 -11.89 12.39 -13.94
CA LEU A 301 -11.51 11.35 -14.91
C LEU A 301 -11.21 10.02 -14.21
N GLN A 302 -10.61 10.06 -13.02
CA GLN A 302 -10.37 8.89 -12.17
C GLN A 302 -11.69 8.22 -11.79
N ASP A 303 -12.70 8.99 -11.36
CA ASP A 303 -14.04 8.46 -11.04
C ASP A 303 -14.70 7.78 -12.24
N LYS A 304 -14.53 8.36 -13.45
CA LYS A 304 -15.04 7.75 -14.68
C LYS A 304 -14.33 6.43 -15.00
N ALA A 305 -13.02 6.35 -14.76
CA ALA A 305 -12.25 5.13 -14.94
C ALA A 305 -12.70 4.04 -13.94
N TYR A 306 -12.91 4.37 -12.67
CA TYR A 306 -13.46 3.41 -11.71
C TYR A 306 -14.86 2.93 -12.12
N LYS A 307 -15.72 3.84 -12.62
CA LYS A 307 -17.04 3.45 -13.14
C LYS A 307 -16.96 2.51 -14.33
N SER A 308 -16.01 2.70 -15.25
CA SER A 308 -15.87 1.83 -16.43
C SER A 308 -15.31 0.44 -16.09
N MET A 309 -14.67 0.27 -14.93
CA MET A 309 -14.23 -1.03 -14.42
C MET A 309 -15.38 -1.89 -13.89
N LYS A 310 -16.59 -1.34 -13.71
CA LYS A 310 -17.76 -2.14 -13.33
C LYS A 310 -18.15 -3.09 -14.47
N PRO A 311 -18.58 -4.32 -14.17
CA PRO A 311 -19.19 -5.18 -15.16
C PRO A 311 -20.35 -4.46 -15.85
N MET A 312 -20.38 -4.49 -17.19
CA MET A 312 -21.45 -3.90 -18.01
C MET A 312 -22.87 -4.38 -17.61
N GLU A 313 -23.00 -5.51 -16.92
CA GLU A 313 -24.28 -6.10 -16.52
C GLU A 313 -25.03 -5.32 -15.42
N GLU A 314 -24.34 -4.51 -14.58
CA GLU A 314 -25.03 -3.70 -13.56
C GLU A 314 -25.62 -2.39 -14.09
N ILE A 315 -25.07 -1.86 -15.20
CA ILE A 315 -25.47 -0.57 -15.76
C ILE A 315 -26.85 -0.66 -16.46
N TYR A 316 -27.18 -1.82 -17.04
CA TYR A 316 -28.47 -2.03 -17.75
C TYR A 316 -29.61 -2.54 -16.86
N SER A 317 -29.39 -2.71 -15.55
CA SER A 317 -30.43 -3.16 -14.63
C SER A 317 -31.33 -2.02 -14.10
N LYS A 318 -30.94 -0.75 -14.30
CA LYS A 318 -31.74 0.42 -13.88
C LYS A 318 -32.59 1.07 -14.97
N ASP A 319 -32.36 0.75 -16.25
CA ASP A 319 -33.08 1.35 -17.39
C ASP A 319 -34.16 0.45 -18.00
N LYS A 320 -34.58 -0.61 -17.29
CA LYS A 320 -35.66 -1.51 -17.73
C LYS A 320 -36.80 -1.55 -16.73
N TYR A 321 -37.52 -0.45 -16.53
CA TYR A 321 -38.96 -0.46 -16.19
C TYR A 321 -39.53 0.95 -16.41
N GLU A 322 -39.87 1.27 -17.66
CA GLU A 322 -40.95 2.21 -18.01
C GLU A 322 -41.23 2.09 -19.52
N LEU A 323 -41.81 0.95 -19.92
CA LEU A 323 -42.56 0.78 -21.17
C LEU A 323 -43.67 -0.23 -20.90
N ASP A 324 -44.79 0.27 -20.37
CA ASP A 324 -46.13 0.25 -21.01
C ASP A 324 -47.18 0.83 -20.04
#